data_AF-A0A7V4U4X0-F1
#
_entry.id   AF-A0A7V4U4X0-F1
#
_cell.length_a   1.000
_cell.length_b   1.000
_cell.length_c   1.000
_cell.angle_alpha   90.00
_cell.angle_beta   90.00
_cell.angle_gamma   90.00
#
_symmetry.space_group_name_H-M   'P 1'
#
loop_
_entity.id
_entity.type
_entity.pdbx_description
1 polymer ?
#
loop_
_entity_poly.entity_id
_entity_poly.type
_entity_poly.pdbx_seq_one_letter_code
_entity_poly.pdbx_strand_id
1 'polypeptide(L)'
;MKIKVLSGYFLIIIISFMLHYIKPGRMYYGILPVLMIAYPVFSGNKIRLNFSIRDILIGFSISFIILLPYHLVFGGDIERITFAEVLFQFIGVAFPEEVFFRGYIQESFKRNFKAVLITSLLFSLSHLPEAMFSNDWISLLSFFPSLIMGWLYLKTGNILPGVIFHFFANVIY
;
A
#
# COMPACT_ATOMS: atom_id res chain seq x y z
N MET A 1 3.16 -21.01 7.64
CA MET A 1 2.54 -19.76 7.17
C MET A 1 3.43 -18.54 7.40
N LYS A 2 3.81 -18.23 8.65
CA LYS A 2 4.64 -17.04 8.98
C LYS A 2 6.00 -16.97 8.25
N ILE A 3 6.68 -18.09 8.04
CA ILE A 3 7.97 -18.13 7.31
C ILE A 3 7.82 -17.61 5.88
N LYS A 4 6.78 -18.05 5.14
CA LYS A 4 6.52 -17.59 3.77
C LYS A 4 6.25 -16.08 3.70
N VAL A 5 5.50 -15.56 4.68
CA VAL A 5 5.19 -14.13 4.77
C VAL A 5 6.46 -13.31 4.98
N LEU A 6 7.30 -13.73 5.91
CA LEU A 6 8.58 -13.08 6.16
C LEU A 6 9.51 -13.16 4.94
N SER A 7 9.61 -14.32 4.29
CA SER A 7 10.43 -14.45 3.08
C SER A 7 9.92 -13.58 1.93
N GLY A 8 8.59 -13.45 1.77
CA GLY A 8 8.00 -12.55 0.78
C GLY A 8 8.33 -11.10 1.08
N TYR A 9 8.18 -10.69 2.33
CA TYR A 9 8.53 -9.33 2.76
C TYR A 9 10.01 -9.02 2.52
N PHE A 10 10.91 -9.91 2.95
CA PHE A 10 12.35 -9.74 2.73
C PHE A 10 12.72 -9.75 1.25
N LEU A 11 12.06 -10.58 0.43
CA LEU A 11 12.26 -10.56 -1.03
C LEU A 11 11.94 -9.18 -1.62
N ILE A 12 10.77 -8.62 -1.30
CA ILE A 12 10.34 -7.31 -1.80
C ILE A 12 11.30 -6.21 -1.33
N ILE A 13 11.65 -6.16 -0.05
CA ILE A 13 12.51 -5.08 0.47
C ILE A 13 13.93 -5.19 -0.08
N ILE A 14 14.51 -6.40 -0.19
CA ILE A 14 15.85 -6.59 -0.78
C ILE A 14 15.86 -6.14 -2.23
N ILE A 15 14.87 -6.55 -3.03
CA ILE A 15 14.76 -6.12 -4.42
C ILE A 15 14.59 -4.60 -4.49
N SER A 16 13.78 -4.00 -3.62
CA SER A 16 13.62 -2.55 -3.56
C SER A 16 14.94 -1.83 -3.25
N PHE A 17 15.72 -2.29 -2.26
CA PHE A 17 17.07 -1.79 -1.99
C PHE A 17 17.99 -1.92 -3.20
N MET A 18 17.99 -3.07 -3.88
CA MET A 18 18.82 -3.29 -5.07
C MET A 18 18.44 -2.36 -6.22
N LEU A 19 17.14 -2.15 -6.47
CA LEU A 19 16.67 -1.25 -7.52
C LEU A 19 17.06 0.21 -7.21
N HIS A 20 16.93 0.66 -5.96
CA HIS A 20 17.35 2.02 -5.58
C HIS A 20 18.87 2.21 -5.63
N TYR A 21 19.65 1.16 -5.35
CA TYR A 21 21.10 1.19 -5.45
C TYR A 21 21.58 1.25 -6.91
N ILE A 22 21.04 0.38 -7.77
CA ILE A 22 21.45 0.27 -9.19
C ILE A 22 20.86 1.42 -10.03
N LYS A 23 19.72 1.98 -9.61
CA LYS A 23 18.93 2.98 -10.37
C LYS A 23 18.72 2.56 -11.83
N PRO A 24 18.23 1.33 -12.08
CA PRO A 24 17.93 0.92 -13.44
C PRO A 24 16.81 1.81 -13.99
N GLY A 25 16.66 1.87 -15.32
CA GLY A 25 15.60 2.70 -15.93
C GLY A 25 14.20 2.43 -15.33
N ARG A 26 13.29 3.39 -15.44
CA ARG A 26 11.95 3.35 -14.79
C ARG A 26 11.18 2.02 -14.98
N MET A 27 11.34 1.36 -16.13
CA MET A 27 10.68 0.08 -16.44
C MET A 27 10.98 -1.03 -15.42
N TYR A 28 12.18 -1.04 -14.83
CA TYR A 28 12.59 -2.10 -13.91
C TYR A 28 11.91 -2.01 -12.55
N TYR A 29 11.40 -0.84 -12.15
CA TYR A 29 10.63 -0.69 -10.91
C TYR A 29 9.27 -1.40 -10.97
N GLY A 30 8.76 -1.67 -12.18
CA GLY A 30 7.53 -2.45 -12.39
C GLY A 30 7.60 -3.90 -11.89
N ILE A 31 8.79 -4.41 -11.57
CA ILE A 31 8.93 -5.76 -11.00
C ILE A 31 8.34 -5.86 -9.58
N LEU A 32 8.41 -4.79 -8.78
CA LEU A 32 7.90 -4.78 -7.41
C LEU A 32 6.39 -5.04 -7.33
N PRO A 33 5.52 -4.27 -8.02
CA PRO A 33 4.08 -4.53 -7.99
C PRO A 33 3.71 -5.90 -8.55
N VAL A 34 4.44 -6.39 -9.56
CA VAL A 34 4.24 -7.75 -10.10
C VAL A 34 4.53 -8.80 -9.02
N LEU A 35 5.64 -8.68 -8.29
CA LEU A 35 5.99 -9.60 -7.21
C LEU A 35 5.02 -9.51 -6.03
N MET A 36 4.57 -8.31 -5.69
CA MET A 36 3.59 -8.08 -4.62
C MET A 36 2.25 -8.78 -4.89
N ILE A 37 1.84 -8.91 -6.16
CA ILE A 37 0.65 -9.67 -6.56
C ILE A 37 0.96 -11.16 -6.68
N ALA A 38 2.06 -11.52 -7.34
CA ALA A 38 2.36 -12.91 -7.68
C ALA A 38 2.74 -13.76 -6.45
N TYR A 39 3.52 -13.19 -5.51
CA TYR A 39 4.05 -13.94 -4.37
C TYR A 39 2.96 -14.46 -3.42
N PRO A 40 1.93 -13.66 -3.04
CA PRO A 40 0.79 -14.17 -2.27
C PRO A 40 0.06 -15.34 -2.95
N VAL A 41 -0.13 -15.26 -4.27
CA VAL A 41 -0.82 -16.29 -5.07
C VAL A 41 -0.01 -17.59 -5.05
N PHE A 42 1.29 -17.54 -5.33
CA PHE A 42 2.17 -18.72 -5.26
C PHE A 42 2.32 -19.27 -3.84
N SER A 43 2.20 -18.42 -2.83
CA SER A 43 2.19 -18.83 -1.42
C SER A 43 0.91 -19.58 -1.02
N GLY A 44 -0.10 -19.65 -1.90
CA GLY A 44 -1.38 -20.30 -1.67
C GLY A 44 -2.36 -19.47 -0.84
N ASN A 45 -2.14 -18.16 -0.73
CA ASN A 45 -3.04 -17.27 0.02
C ASN A 45 -4.15 -16.74 -0.89
N LYS A 46 -5.38 -16.76 -0.35
CA LYS A 46 -6.54 -16.21 -1.05
C LYS A 46 -6.67 -14.73 -0.69
N ILE A 47 -6.52 -13.86 -1.68
CA ILE A 47 -6.73 -12.43 -1.52
C ILE A 47 -8.23 -12.15 -1.47
N ARG A 48 -8.66 -11.42 -0.43
CA ARG A 48 -10.07 -11.04 -0.27
C ARG A 48 -10.33 -9.71 -0.98
N LEU A 49 -10.78 -9.80 -2.23
CA LEU A 49 -11.21 -8.68 -3.04
C LEU A 49 -12.65 -8.93 -3.51
N ASN A 50 -13.58 -8.09 -3.07
CA ASN A 50 -14.98 -8.13 -3.51
C ASN A 50 -15.41 -6.75 -4.01
N PHE A 51 -16.03 -6.69 -5.19
CA PHE A 51 -16.60 -5.44 -5.71
C PHE A 51 -17.98 -5.19 -5.11
N SER A 52 -17.98 -4.70 -3.87
CA SER A 52 -19.19 -4.37 -3.11
C SER A 52 -19.43 -2.87 -3.10
N ILE A 53 -20.63 -2.44 -3.49
CA ILE A 53 -21.03 -1.01 -3.43
C ILE A 53 -20.84 -0.44 -2.03
N ARG A 54 -21.16 -1.22 -0.99
CA ARG A 54 -20.96 -0.82 0.40
C ARG A 54 -19.48 -0.52 0.69
N ASP A 55 -18.58 -1.39 0.26
CA ASP A 55 -17.13 -1.24 0.51
C ASP A 55 -16.53 -0.10 -0.30
N ILE A 56 -17.05 0.13 -1.52
CA ILE A 56 -16.72 1.30 -2.34
C ILE A 56 -17.13 2.58 -1.60
N LEU A 57 -18.39 2.67 -1.14
CA LEU A 57 -18.89 3.84 -0.41
C LEU A 57 -18.11 4.08 0.89
N ILE A 58 -17.74 3.03 1.63
CA ILE A 58 -16.90 3.13 2.81
C ILE A 58 -15.53 3.72 2.44
N GLY A 59 -14.89 3.20 1.39
CA GLY A 59 -13.59 3.71 0.90
C GLY A 59 -13.66 5.21 0.59
N PHE A 60 -14.60 5.62 -0.26
CA PHE A 60 -14.80 7.03 -0.60
C PHE A 60 -15.13 7.91 0.61
N SER A 61 -16.00 7.44 1.50
CA SER A 61 -16.40 8.20 2.69
C SER A 61 -15.21 8.44 3.62
N ILE A 62 -14.39 7.41 3.85
CA ILE A 62 -13.21 7.53 4.71
C ILE A 62 -12.12 8.38 4.05
N SER A 63 -11.91 8.24 2.74
CA SER A 63 -11.03 9.15 1.99
C SER A 63 -11.47 10.60 2.16
N PHE A 64 -12.75 10.90 1.98
CA PHE A 64 -13.27 12.25 2.13
C PHE A 64 -13.10 12.77 3.57
N ILE A 65 -13.53 11.98 4.56
CA ILE A 65 -13.50 12.38 5.98
C ILE A 65 -12.08 12.65 6.49
N ILE A 66 -11.08 11.89 6.02
CA ILE A 66 -9.71 12.03 6.49
C ILE A 66 -8.90 12.99 5.63
N LEU A 67 -8.95 12.83 4.30
CA LEU A 67 -8.09 13.56 3.38
C LEU A 67 -8.56 15.00 3.18
N LEU A 68 -9.87 15.30 3.24
CA LEU A 68 -10.32 16.69 3.07
C LEU A 68 -9.85 17.60 4.22
N PRO A 69 -10.04 17.28 5.51
CA PRO A 69 -9.51 18.11 6.59
C PRO A 69 -7.99 18.23 6.55
N TYR A 70 -7.29 17.14 6.20
CA TYR A 70 -5.83 17.19 6.03
C TYR A 70 -5.44 18.20 4.93
N HIS A 71 -6.15 18.21 3.80
CA HIS A 71 -5.89 19.13 2.69
C HIS A 71 -6.07 20.58 3.12
N LEU A 72 -7.16 20.85 3.85
CA LEU A 72 -7.51 22.20 4.29
C LEU A 72 -6.51 22.76 5.31
N VAL A 73 -5.85 21.90 6.09
CA VAL A 73 -4.90 22.30 7.14
C VAL A 73 -3.46 22.37 6.62
N PHE A 74 -3.03 21.37 5.83
CA PHE A 74 -1.65 21.21 5.42
C PHE A 74 -1.39 21.59 3.95
N GLY A 75 -2.45 21.88 3.19
CA GLY A 75 -2.37 22.02 1.73
C GLY A 75 -2.23 20.67 1.04
N GLY A 76 -2.19 20.68 -0.29
CA GLY A 76 -1.92 19.52 -1.13
C GLY A 76 -1.80 19.96 -2.58
N ASP A 77 -1.00 19.23 -3.35
CA ASP A 77 -0.72 19.57 -4.73
C ASP A 77 -1.73 18.85 -5.63
N ILE A 78 -2.84 19.53 -5.96
CA ILE A 78 -3.71 19.10 -7.06
C ILE A 78 -3.02 19.50 -8.37
N GLU A 79 -1.84 18.96 -8.61
CA GLU A 79 -1.18 19.12 -9.90
C GLU A 79 -1.97 18.40 -10.99
N ARG A 80 -1.73 18.78 -12.25
CA ARG A 80 -2.35 18.12 -13.40
C ARG A 80 -1.71 16.75 -13.62
N ILE A 81 -2.21 15.76 -12.90
CA ILE A 81 -1.90 14.35 -13.17
C ILE A 81 -2.47 13.94 -14.54
N THR A 82 -1.65 13.25 -15.33
CA THR A 82 -2.08 12.64 -16.58
C THR A 82 -2.91 11.38 -16.32
N PHE A 83 -3.75 10.99 -17.27
CA PHE A 83 -4.49 9.73 -17.18
C PHE A 83 -3.58 8.51 -16.97
N ALA A 84 -2.38 8.51 -17.56
CA ALA A 84 -1.40 7.45 -17.38
C ALA A 84 -0.87 7.37 -15.94
N GLU A 85 -0.61 8.52 -15.30
CA GLU A 85 -0.19 8.58 -13.90
C GLU A 85 -1.29 8.15 -12.96
N VAL A 86 -2.55 8.54 -13.22
CA VAL A 86 -3.71 8.04 -12.47
C VAL A 86 -3.78 6.51 -12.52
N LEU A 87 -3.66 5.95 -13.72
CA LEU A 87 -3.71 4.50 -13.92
C LEU A 87 -2.54 3.80 -13.22
N PHE A 88 -1.35 4.41 -13.26
CA PHE A 88 -0.17 3.90 -12.58
C PHE A 88 -0.32 3.94 -11.06
N GLN A 89 -0.83 5.03 -10.48
CA GLN A 89 -1.07 5.11 -9.04
C GLN A 89 -2.08 4.06 -8.57
N PHE A 90 -3.11 3.79 -9.38
CA PHE A 90 -4.10 2.77 -9.03
C PHE A 90 -3.56 1.34 -9.18
N ILE A 91 -3.05 0.98 -10.36
CA ILE A 91 -2.69 -0.40 -10.73
C ILE A 91 -1.24 -0.76 -10.37
N GLY A 92 -0.34 0.21 -10.43
CA GLY A 92 1.09 0.04 -10.19
C GLY A 92 1.52 0.28 -8.74
N VAL A 93 0.69 0.95 -7.93
CA VAL A 93 1.03 1.32 -6.55
C VAL A 93 -0.03 0.85 -5.56
N ALA A 94 -1.19 1.52 -5.53
CA ALA A 94 -2.20 1.31 -4.49
C ALA A 94 -2.73 -0.13 -4.44
N PHE A 95 -3.08 -0.71 -5.59
CA PHE A 95 -3.62 -2.06 -5.65
C PHE A 95 -2.60 -3.16 -5.27
N PRO A 96 -1.40 -3.25 -5.89
CA PRO A 96 -0.40 -4.24 -5.53
C PRO A 96 0.02 -4.19 -4.06
N GLU A 97 0.18 -2.98 -3.52
CA GLU A 97 0.60 -2.81 -2.14
C GLU A 97 -0.49 -3.26 -1.17
N GLU A 98 -1.76 -2.91 -1.39
CA GLU A 98 -2.84 -3.36 -0.50
C GLU A 98 -3.11 -4.87 -0.63
N VAL A 99 -2.90 -5.46 -1.81
CA VAL A 99 -2.88 -6.92 -2.00
C VAL A 99 -1.81 -7.56 -1.10
N PHE A 100 -0.58 -7.03 -1.12
CA PHE A 100 0.55 -7.61 -0.40
C PHE A 100 0.47 -7.35 1.11
N PHE A 101 0.26 -6.11 1.53
CA PHE A 101 0.28 -5.75 2.93
C PHE A 101 -1.00 -6.17 3.65
N ARG A 102 -2.19 -5.93 3.10
CA ARG A 102 -3.46 -6.32 3.77
C ARG A 102 -3.86 -7.73 3.44
N GLY A 103 -3.99 -7.98 2.14
CA GLY A 103 -4.50 -9.26 1.63
C GLY A 103 -3.60 -10.45 1.97
N TYR A 104 -2.30 -10.22 2.17
CA TYR A 104 -1.33 -11.27 2.46
C TYR A 104 -0.69 -11.17 3.84
N ILE A 105 0.04 -10.09 4.15
CA ILE A 105 0.76 -9.97 5.43
C ILE A 105 -0.23 -9.87 6.61
N GLN A 106 -1.14 -8.88 6.61
CA GLN A 106 -2.07 -8.66 7.72
C GLN A 106 -3.01 -9.86 7.91
N GLU A 107 -3.56 -10.41 6.83
CA GLU A 107 -4.41 -11.62 6.87
C GLU A 107 -3.67 -12.80 7.52
N SER A 108 -2.36 -12.95 7.26
CA SER A 108 -1.54 -14.02 7.85
C SER A 108 -1.28 -13.87 9.36
N PHE A 109 -1.42 -12.66 9.92
CA PHE A 109 -1.27 -12.39 11.37
C PHE A 109 -2.60 -12.41 12.13
N LYS A 110 -3.69 -12.84 11.47
CA LYS A 110 -5.09 -12.74 11.90
C LYS A 110 -5.63 -11.30 11.78
N ARG A 111 -6.93 -11.18 11.52
CA ARG A 111 -7.63 -9.88 11.46
C ARG A 111 -7.89 -9.32 12.86
N ASN A 112 -6.86 -8.75 13.48
CA ASN A 112 -6.95 -8.01 14.75
C ASN A 112 -6.10 -6.74 14.71
N PHE A 113 -6.21 -5.90 15.74
CA PHE A 113 -5.48 -4.63 15.80
C PHE A 113 -3.96 -4.79 15.89
N LYS A 114 -3.46 -5.88 16.51
CA LYS A 114 -2.00 -6.15 16.55
C LYS A 114 -1.44 -6.39 15.15
N ALA A 115 -2.18 -7.10 14.29
CA ALA A 115 -1.80 -7.29 12.90
C ALA A 115 -1.81 -5.97 12.12
N VAL A 116 -2.77 -5.07 12.37
CA VAL A 116 -2.77 -3.71 11.79
C VAL A 116 -1.49 -2.97 12.14
N LEU A 117 -1.10 -2.95 13.41
CA LEU A 117 0.12 -2.26 13.86
C LEU A 117 1.38 -2.86 13.24
N ILE A 118 1.52 -4.18 13.27
CA ILE A 118 2.70 -4.89 12.72
C ILE A 118 2.80 -4.64 11.21
N THR A 119 1.70 -4.82 10.47
CA THR A 119 1.70 -4.60 9.02
C THR A 119 1.97 -3.14 8.68
N SER A 120 1.44 -2.18 9.46
CA SER A 120 1.68 -0.76 9.20
C SER A 120 3.15 -0.36 9.46
N LEU A 121 3.79 -0.97 10.45
CA LEU A 121 5.22 -0.82 10.68
C LEU A 121 6.03 -1.40 9.52
N LEU A 122 5.70 -2.61 9.06
CA LEU A 122 6.35 -3.24 7.90
C LEU A 122 6.14 -2.42 6.61
N PHE A 123 4.96 -1.84 6.42
CA PHE A 123 4.67 -0.95 5.30
C PHE A 123 5.59 0.28 5.30
N SER A 124 5.65 0.98 6.43
CA SER A 124 6.55 2.13 6.62
C SER A 124 8.02 1.75 6.39
N LEU A 125 8.49 0.64 6.98
CA LEU A 125 9.86 0.16 6.79
C LEU A 125 10.18 -0.23 5.35
N SER A 126 9.18 -0.54 4.52
CA SER A 126 9.39 -0.83 3.09
C SER A 126 9.74 0.42 2.28
N HIS A 127 9.55 1.61 2.85
CA HIS A 127 9.95 2.89 2.27
C HIS A 127 11.38 3.31 2.67
N LEU A 128 12.09 2.51 3.48
CA LEU A 128 13.50 2.79 3.81
C LEU A 128 14.41 2.97 2.59
N PRO A 129 14.29 2.20 1.48
CA PRO A 129 15.09 2.46 0.29
C PRO A 129 14.90 3.89 -0.25
N GLU A 130 13.66 4.36 -0.35
CA GLU A 130 13.36 5.72 -0.79
C GLU A 130 13.92 6.76 0.19
N ALA A 131 13.69 6.57 1.49
CA ALA A 131 14.24 7.45 2.53
C ALA A 131 15.77 7.56 2.48
N MET A 132 16.48 6.44 2.27
CA MET A 132 17.94 6.41 2.31
C MET A 132 18.59 6.86 0.99
N PHE A 133 18.03 6.48 -0.17
CA PHE A 133 18.64 6.76 -1.47
C PHE A 133 18.14 8.05 -2.13
N SER A 134 16.97 8.54 -1.73
CA SER A 134 16.35 9.78 -2.23
C SER A 134 16.26 10.88 -1.17
N ASN A 135 16.72 10.62 0.07
CA ASN A 135 16.63 11.52 1.22
C ASN A 135 15.19 11.92 1.60
N ASP A 136 14.20 11.11 1.22
CA ASP A 136 12.80 11.32 1.55
C ASP A 136 12.42 10.59 2.84
N TRP A 137 12.81 11.16 3.97
CA TRP A 137 12.48 10.60 5.29
C TRP A 137 10.99 10.75 5.63
N ILE A 138 10.26 11.61 4.93
CA ILE A 138 8.82 11.84 5.13
C ILE A 138 8.04 10.60 4.69
N SER A 139 8.53 9.84 3.69
CA SER A 139 7.96 8.55 3.26
C SER A 139 7.72 7.55 4.41
N LEU A 140 8.48 7.61 5.51
CA LEU A 140 8.28 6.74 6.68
C LEU A 140 7.00 7.08 7.47
N LEU A 141 6.47 8.30 7.32
CA LEU A 141 5.17 8.71 7.86
C LEU A 141 4.00 7.97 7.20
N SER A 142 4.24 7.23 6.11
CA SER A 142 3.30 6.27 5.51
C SER A 142 2.77 5.23 6.51
N PHE A 143 3.41 5.08 7.68
CA PHE A 143 2.85 4.39 8.85
C PHE A 143 1.41 4.82 9.17
N PHE A 144 1.13 6.13 9.19
CA PHE A 144 -0.18 6.66 9.59
C PHE A 144 -1.32 6.36 8.61
N PRO A 145 -1.22 6.65 7.30
CA PRO A 145 -2.23 6.21 6.34
C PRO A 145 -2.35 4.67 6.31
N SER A 146 -1.25 3.95 6.55
CA SER A 146 -1.26 2.48 6.63
C SER A 146 -2.10 1.93 7.79
N LEU A 147 -2.21 2.65 8.91
CA LEU A 147 -3.13 2.30 9.99
C LEU A 147 -4.60 2.37 9.53
N ILE A 148 -4.95 3.38 8.73
CA ILE A 148 -6.33 3.56 8.21
C ILE A 148 -6.66 2.43 7.24
N MET A 149 -5.77 2.14 6.30
CA MET A 149 -5.88 1.02 5.37
C MET A 149 -6.02 -0.33 6.10
N GLY A 150 -5.18 -0.55 7.12
CA GLY A 150 -5.25 -1.74 7.95
C GLY A 150 -6.54 -1.86 8.75
N TRP A 151 -7.06 -0.74 9.28
CA TRP A 151 -8.35 -0.70 9.97
C TRP A 151 -9.52 -0.96 9.02
N LEU A 152 -9.50 -0.40 7.81
CA LEU A 152 -10.50 -0.66 6.77
C LEU A 152 -10.56 -2.15 6.44
N TYR A 153 -9.41 -2.79 6.25
CA TYR A 153 -9.33 -4.23 6.02
C TYR A 153 -9.80 -5.03 7.25
N LEU A 154 -9.44 -4.61 8.46
CA LEU A 154 -9.90 -5.23 9.70
C LEU A 154 -11.43 -5.22 9.78
N LYS A 155 -12.08 -4.10 9.44
CA LYS A 155 -13.53 -3.91 9.51
C LYS A 155 -14.30 -4.62 8.41
N THR A 156 -13.83 -4.54 7.17
CA THR A 156 -14.59 -5.03 6.00
C THR A 156 -14.17 -6.44 5.60
N GLY A 157 -12.91 -6.81 5.83
CA GLY A 157 -12.34 -8.06 5.31
C GLY A 157 -12.13 -8.05 3.81
N ASN A 158 -12.12 -6.86 3.23
CA ASN A 158 -11.97 -6.61 1.81
C ASN A 158 -10.86 -5.57 1.64
N ILE A 159 -9.96 -5.78 0.69
CA ILE A 159 -8.89 -4.81 0.42
C ILE A 159 -9.40 -3.58 -0.34
N LEU A 160 -10.56 -3.67 -1.00
CA LEU A 160 -11.07 -2.60 -1.89
C LEU A 160 -11.20 -1.22 -1.22
N PRO A 161 -11.76 -1.06 0.00
CA PRO A 161 -11.80 0.25 0.66
C PRO A 161 -10.40 0.81 0.93
N GLY A 162 -9.44 -0.05 1.29
CA GLY A 162 -8.05 0.33 1.52
C GLY A 162 -7.36 0.79 0.23
N VAL A 163 -7.58 0.08 -0.89
CA VAL A 163 -7.11 0.48 -2.23
C VAL A 163 -7.64 1.87 -2.62
N ILE A 164 -8.92 2.12 -2.40
CA ILE A 164 -9.55 3.43 -2.69
C ILE A 164 -8.90 4.53 -1.84
N PHE A 165 -8.76 4.30 -0.53
CA PHE A 165 -8.12 5.26 0.37
C PHE A 165 -6.68 5.55 -0.03
N HIS A 166 -5.89 4.51 -0.30
CA HIS A 166 -4.50 4.62 -0.70
C HIS A 166 -4.34 5.42 -2.00
N PHE A 167 -5.13 5.07 -3.02
CA PHE A 167 -5.10 5.76 -4.30
C PHE A 167 -5.38 7.26 -4.15
N PHE A 168 -6.41 7.64 -3.38
CA PHE A 168 -6.69 9.06 -3.14
C PHE A 168 -5.61 9.74 -2.30
N ALA A 169 -5.00 9.05 -1.34
CA ALA A 169 -3.90 9.60 -0.57
C ALA A 169 -2.71 9.98 -1.47
N ASN A 170 -2.29 9.09 -2.36
CA ASN A 170 -1.12 9.33 -3.25
C ASN A 170 -1.39 10.30 -4.40
N VAL A 171 -2.66 10.50 -4.78
CA VAL A 171 -3.00 11.41 -5.89
C VAL A 171 -3.21 12.84 -5.39
N ILE A 172 -3.52 13.03 -4.11
CA ILE A 172 -3.76 14.34 -3.51
C ILE A 172 -2.50 14.88 -2.79
N TYR A 173 -1.61 13.99 -2.34
CA TYR A 173 -0.38 14.28 -1.57
C TYR A 173 0.79 13.44 -2.06
#